data_AF-A0A847YLV3-F1
#
_entry.id   AF-A0A847YLV3-F1
#
_cell.length_a   1.000
_cell.length_b   1.000
_cell.length_c   1.000
_cell.angle_alpha   90.00
_cell.angle_beta   90.00
_cell.angle_gamma   90.00
#
_symmetry.space_group_name_H-M   'P 1'
#
loop_
_entity.id
_entity.type
_entity.pdbx_description
1 polymer ?
#
loop_
_entity_poly.entity_id
_entity_poly.type
_entity_poly.pdbx_seq_one_letter_code
_entity_poly.pdbx_strand_id
1 'polypeptide(L)'
;MQQLFLRNAPMIFMVAGTLYGLMLYVSVPRGGNETVFIATIIMLGGFFFAGRVIHQLYEKAYTDSLTGLKSRAAFEPVQEKRKANTDEISSLLMVDVDDFKAINDEYGHRAGDAVLKSLASILRKSVRDKDSVFRWGGDEFVVILPDATAENAGVVAERIRSAVEMHGLYHLTVSIGIAGIVDNNVGAALAAADKAMYEAKERKNAIVTSSAEPDRLLANPPGFASGEQKADVIWVQ
;
A
#
# COMPACT_ATOMS: atom_id res chain seq x y z
N MET A 1 -8.00 -4.32 13.54
CA MET A 1 -8.31 -5.63 14.17
C MET A 1 -8.16 -6.82 13.22
N GLN A 2 -8.65 -6.76 11.98
CA GLN A 2 -8.61 -7.92 11.05
C GLN A 2 -7.20 -8.46 10.74
N GLN A 3 -6.19 -7.61 10.53
CA GLN A 3 -4.82 -8.10 10.28
C GLN A 3 -4.19 -8.81 11.48
N LEU A 4 -4.50 -8.35 12.71
CA LEU A 4 -4.04 -8.99 13.94
C LEU A 4 -4.72 -10.35 14.14
N PHE A 5 -5.99 -10.46 13.74
CA PHE A 5 -6.74 -11.72 13.75
C PHE A 5 -6.17 -12.72 12.75
N LEU A 6 -5.97 -12.33 11.49
CA LEU A 6 -5.49 -13.23 10.43
C LEU A 6 -4.04 -13.70 10.67
N ARG A 7 -3.18 -12.81 11.19
CA ARG A 7 -1.80 -13.16 11.59
C ARG A 7 -1.77 -14.17 12.75
N ASN A 8 -2.70 -14.06 13.69
CA ASN A 8 -2.77 -14.93 14.87
C ASN A 8 -3.85 -16.01 14.77
N ALA A 9 -4.45 -16.20 13.60
CA ALA A 9 -5.58 -17.11 13.39
C ALA A 9 -5.32 -18.53 13.95
N PRO A 10 -4.13 -19.16 13.75
CA PRO A 10 -3.85 -20.47 14.36
C PRO A 10 -3.97 -20.48 15.88
N MET A 11 -3.46 -19.44 16.55
CA MET A 11 -3.49 -19.33 18.01
C MET A 11 -4.91 -19.03 18.51
N ILE A 12 -5.64 -18.16 17.81
CA ILE A 12 -7.02 -17.81 18.17
C ILE A 12 -7.94 -19.03 18.06
N PHE A 13 -7.84 -19.79 16.96
CA PHE A 13 -8.62 -21.01 16.79
C PHE A 13 -8.23 -22.10 17.79
N MET A 14 -6.95 -22.21 18.15
CA MET A 14 -6.50 -23.14 19.19
C MET A 14 -7.08 -22.80 20.57
N VAL A 15 -7.04 -21.53 20.99
CA VAL A 15 -7.58 -21.08 22.28
C VAL A 15 -9.10 -21.26 22.31
N ALA A 16 -9.81 -20.84 21.26
CA ALA A 16 -11.26 -20.99 21.16
C ALA A 16 -11.69 -22.47 21.20
N GLY A 17 -10.99 -23.34 20.46
CA GLY A 17 -11.23 -24.78 20.48
C GLY A 17 -10.96 -25.41 21.84
N THR A 18 -9.97 -24.92 22.58
CA THR A 18 -9.64 -25.41 23.93
C THR A 18 -10.73 -25.04 24.93
N LEU A 19 -11.20 -23.79 24.90
CA LEU A 19 -12.29 -23.32 25.78
C LEU A 19 -13.60 -24.06 25.50
N TYR A 20 -13.92 -24.29 24.22
CA TYR A 20 -15.11 -25.05 23.84
C TYR A 20 -15.01 -26.53 24.26
N GLY A 21 -13.86 -27.16 24.07
CA GLY A 21 -13.60 -28.52 24.54
C GLY A 21 -13.70 -28.67 26.05
N LEU A 22 -13.17 -27.71 26.81
CA LEU A 22 -13.28 -27.68 28.27
C LEU A 22 -14.74 -27.51 28.74
N MET A 23 -15.49 -26.63 28.07
CA MET A 23 -16.93 -26.45 28.32
C MET A 23 -17.70 -27.76 28.11
N LEU A 24 -17.44 -28.48 27.01
CA LEU A 24 -18.07 -29.77 26.74
C LEU A 24 -17.67 -30.83 27.77
N TYR A 25 -16.39 -30.89 28.15
CA TYR A 25 -15.90 -31.85 29.13
C TYR A 25 -16.58 -31.72 30.49
N VAL A 26 -16.83 -30.49 30.96
CA VAL A 26 -17.55 -30.23 32.22
C VAL A 26 -19.05 -30.51 32.09
N SER A 27 -19.62 -30.41 30.89
CA SER A 27 -21.07 -30.55 30.65
C SER A 27 -21.52 -32.00 30.45
N VAL A 28 -20.60 -32.94 30.19
CA VAL A 28 -20.94 -34.34 29.91
C VAL A 28 -20.99 -35.17 31.20
N PRO A 29 -22.06 -35.95 31.44
CA PRO A 29 -22.14 -36.85 32.59
C PRO A 29 -21.00 -37.89 32.59
N ARG A 30 -20.60 -38.34 33.79
CA ARG A 30 -19.38 -39.13 34.11
C ARG A 30 -19.03 -40.35 33.22
N GLY A 31 -19.89 -40.79 32.30
CA GLY A 31 -19.66 -41.91 31.39
C GLY A 31 -19.23 -41.55 29.95
N GLY A 32 -19.07 -40.28 29.58
CA GLY A 32 -18.75 -39.85 28.20
C GLY A 32 -17.42 -39.11 28.02
N ASN A 33 -16.62 -38.98 29.08
CA ASN A 33 -15.48 -38.05 29.14
C ASN A 33 -14.35 -38.42 28.16
N GLU A 34 -14.11 -39.71 27.89
CA GLU A 34 -13.06 -40.17 26.98
C GLU A 34 -13.37 -39.80 25.52
N THR A 35 -14.61 -39.99 25.08
CA THR A 35 -15.05 -39.61 23.74
C THR A 35 -14.97 -38.11 23.52
N VAL A 36 -15.37 -37.32 24.52
CA VAL A 36 -15.27 -35.84 24.49
C VAL A 36 -13.82 -35.39 24.45
N PHE A 37 -12.94 -36.05 25.21
CA PHE A 37 -11.52 -35.76 25.23
C PHE A 37 -10.86 -36.03 23.87
N ILE A 38 -11.12 -37.19 23.27
CA ILE A 38 -10.60 -37.55 21.93
C ILE A 38 -11.14 -36.57 20.87
N ALA A 39 -12.44 -36.28 20.88
CA ALA A 39 -13.04 -35.32 19.96
C ALA A 39 -12.45 -33.90 20.10
N THR A 40 -12.11 -33.49 21.32
CA THR A 40 -11.45 -32.21 21.59
C THR A 40 -10.04 -32.17 21.00
N ILE A 41 -9.24 -33.22 21.18
CA ILE A 41 -7.89 -33.30 20.59
C ILE A 41 -7.97 -33.24 19.05
N ILE A 42 -8.89 -33.97 18.44
CA ILE A 42 -9.10 -33.95 17.00
C ILE A 42 -9.52 -32.55 16.52
N MET A 43 -10.44 -31.89 17.21
CA MET A 43 -10.84 -30.51 16.90
C MET A 43 -9.68 -29.53 17.02
N LEU A 44 -8.85 -29.62 18.07
CA LEU A 44 -7.69 -28.75 18.25
C LEU A 44 -6.68 -28.90 17.11
N GLY A 45 -6.39 -30.14 16.69
CA GLY A 45 -5.54 -30.42 15.53
C GLY A 45 -6.13 -29.84 14.24
N GLY A 46 -7.43 -30.02 14.02
CA GLY A 46 -8.15 -29.47 12.86
C GLY A 46 -8.14 -27.94 12.82
N PHE A 47 -8.40 -27.28 13.95
CA PHE A 47 -8.39 -25.82 14.09
C PHE A 47 -6.99 -25.23 13.88
N PHE A 48 -5.96 -25.88 14.44
CA PHE A 48 -4.58 -25.48 14.19
C PHE A 48 -4.21 -25.59 12.71
N PHE A 49 -4.58 -26.70 12.07
CA PHE A 49 -4.34 -26.91 10.65
C PHE A 49 -5.07 -25.87 9.78
N ALA A 50 -6.36 -25.67 10.02
CA ALA A 50 -7.18 -24.66 9.33
C ALA A 50 -6.60 -23.25 9.51
N GLY A 51 -6.20 -22.88 10.72
CA GLY A 51 -5.53 -21.61 10.99
C GLY A 51 -4.22 -21.47 10.21
N ARG A 52 -3.44 -22.55 10.09
CA ARG A 52 -2.19 -22.55 9.31
C ARG A 52 -2.45 -22.36 7.82
N VAL A 53 -3.48 -23.02 7.27
CA VAL A 53 -3.90 -22.85 5.88
C VAL A 53 -4.35 -21.41 5.63
N ILE A 54 -5.19 -20.84 6.50
CA ILE A 54 -5.63 -19.45 6.41
C ILE A 54 -4.44 -18.49 6.44
N HIS A 55 -3.48 -18.71 7.34
CA HIS A 55 -2.27 -17.87 7.42
C HIS A 55 -1.42 -17.96 6.15
N GLN A 56 -1.23 -19.14 5.59
CA GLN A 56 -0.50 -19.31 4.32
C GLN A 56 -1.23 -18.66 3.14
N LEU A 57 -2.56 -18.76 3.09
CA LEU A 57 -3.38 -18.08 2.09
C LEU A 57 -3.26 -16.56 2.23
N TYR A 58 -3.24 -16.06 3.46
CA TYR A 58 -3.03 -14.64 3.76
C TYR A 58 -1.65 -14.17 3.28
N GLU A 59 -0.57 -14.83 3.70
CA GLU A 59 0.79 -14.47 3.29
C GLU A 59 0.95 -14.49 1.77
N LYS A 60 0.43 -15.51 1.09
CA LYS A 60 0.46 -15.60 -0.39
C LYS A 60 -0.37 -14.53 -1.08
N ALA A 61 -1.49 -14.11 -0.48
CA ALA A 61 -2.33 -13.07 -1.06
C ALA A 61 -1.70 -11.67 -0.89
N TYR A 62 -1.05 -11.43 0.25
CA TYR A 62 -0.64 -10.08 0.68
C TYR A 62 0.86 -9.79 0.53
N THR A 63 1.68 -10.81 0.23
CA THR A 63 3.12 -10.67 -0.04
C THR A 63 3.43 -11.13 -1.47
N ASP A 64 4.16 -10.31 -2.22
CA ASP A 64 4.67 -10.70 -3.53
C ASP A 64 5.82 -11.71 -3.38
N SER A 65 5.69 -12.86 -4.05
CA SER A 65 6.62 -13.98 -3.90
C SER A 65 8.02 -13.74 -4.49
N LEU A 66 8.13 -12.84 -5.46
CA LEU A 66 9.40 -12.54 -6.13
C LEU A 66 10.25 -11.56 -5.31
N THR A 67 9.61 -10.49 -4.82
CA THR A 67 10.28 -9.35 -4.19
C THR A 67 10.19 -9.35 -2.67
N GLY A 68 9.26 -10.10 -2.08
CA GLY A 68 8.96 -10.06 -0.64
C GLY A 68 8.30 -8.76 -0.17
N LEU A 69 7.91 -7.87 -1.10
CA LEU A 69 7.16 -6.66 -0.78
C LEU A 69 5.68 -7.00 -0.57
N LYS A 70 4.93 -6.03 -0.04
CA LYS A 70 3.47 -6.14 0.01
C LYS A 70 2.93 -6.25 -1.43
N SER A 71 1.98 -7.14 -1.68
CA SER A 71 1.31 -7.22 -2.99
C SER A 71 0.31 -6.08 -3.15
N ARG A 72 -0.19 -5.87 -4.37
CA ARG A 72 -1.31 -4.96 -4.63
C ARG A 72 -2.54 -5.24 -3.74
N ALA A 73 -2.83 -6.50 -3.45
CA ALA A 73 -3.96 -6.86 -2.58
C ALA A 73 -3.79 -6.29 -1.15
N ALA A 74 -2.56 -6.10 -0.67
CA ALA A 74 -2.28 -5.55 0.65
C ALA A 74 -2.54 -4.05 0.78
N PHE A 75 -2.83 -3.39 -0.34
CA PHE A 75 -3.08 -1.96 -0.36
C PHE A 75 -4.43 -1.59 0.25
N GLU A 76 -5.48 -2.36 -0.03
CA GLU A 76 -6.85 -2.06 0.41
C GLU A 76 -7.00 -2.02 1.95
N PRO A 77 -6.49 -3.00 2.73
CA PRO A 77 -6.50 -2.91 4.19
C PRO A 77 -5.71 -1.71 4.74
N VAL A 78 -4.69 -1.25 4.03
CA VAL A 78 -3.90 -0.07 4.42
C VAL A 78 -4.71 1.20 4.18
N GLN A 79 -5.43 1.29 3.06
CA GLN A 79 -6.35 2.39 2.79
C GLN A 79 -7.46 2.49 3.84
N GLU A 80 -8.08 1.36 4.22
CA GLU A 80 -9.11 1.32 5.25
C GLU A 80 -8.59 1.79 6.61
N LYS A 81 -7.40 1.34 7.02
CA LYS A 81 -6.78 1.76 8.27
C LYS A 81 -6.52 3.27 8.31
N ARG A 82 -6.15 3.86 7.17
CA ARG A 82 -5.91 5.30 7.05
C ARG A 82 -7.18 6.13 7.12
N LYS A 83 -8.33 5.61 6.65
CA LYS A 83 -9.64 6.31 6.77
C LYS A 83 -10.04 6.60 8.21
N ALA A 84 -9.51 5.85 9.17
CA ALA A 84 -9.74 6.10 10.59
C ALA A 84 -8.91 7.27 11.16
N ASN A 85 -7.85 7.70 10.46
CA ASN A 85 -6.93 8.77 10.90
C ASN A 85 -6.88 9.88 9.82
N THR A 86 -7.78 10.86 9.93
CA THR A 86 -8.03 11.87 8.88
C THR A 86 -6.99 12.99 8.79
N ASP A 87 -6.14 13.17 9.81
CA ASP A 87 -5.40 14.42 9.98
C ASP A 87 -3.92 14.36 9.55
N GLU A 88 -3.46 13.23 9.00
CA GLU A 88 -2.04 13.03 8.67
C GLU A 88 -1.72 13.38 7.20
N ILE A 89 -0.98 14.47 7.00
CA ILE A 89 -0.37 14.84 5.70
C ILE A 89 0.43 13.64 5.19
N SER A 90 0.14 13.17 3.98
CA SER A 90 0.82 12.02 3.41
C SER A 90 0.95 12.14 1.92
N SER A 91 1.90 11.40 1.37
CA SER A 91 2.16 11.38 -0.06
C SER A 91 2.32 9.94 -0.56
N LEU A 92 2.11 9.77 -1.86
CA LEU A 92 2.23 8.52 -2.58
C LEU A 92 3.24 8.70 -3.72
N LEU A 93 4.11 7.71 -3.90
CA LEU A 93 4.97 7.57 -5.06
C LEU A 93 4.45 6.42 -5.92
N MET A 94 4.33 6.64 -7.22
CA MET A 94 4.22 5.60 -8.24
C MET A 94 5.59 5.48 -8.91
N VAL A 95 6.16 4.29 -8.93
CA VAL A 95 7.50 4.01 -9.46
C VAL A 95 7.39 2.93 -10.52
N ASP A 96 7.97 3.16 -11.68
CA ASP A 96 8.00 2.21 -12.79
C ASP A 96 9.44 2.05 -13.30
N VAL A 97 9.80 0.82 -13.69
CA VAL A 97 11.10 0.50 -14.28
C VAL A 97 11.15 0.93 -15.75
N ASP A 98 12.07 1.83 -16.08
CA ASP A 98 12.26 2.25 -17.46
C ASP A 98 12.76 1.08 -18.32
N ASP A 99 12.18 0.91 -19.51
CA ASP A 99 12.56 -0.10 -20.51
C ASP A 99 12.62 -1.55 -19.99
N PHE A 100 11.81 -1.90 -18.97
CA PHE A 100 11.82 -3.24 -18.38
C PHE A 100 11.65 -4.39 -19.39
N LYS A 101 10.80 -4.18 -20.41
CA LYS A 101 10.63 -5.14 -21.50
C LYS A 101 11.92 -5.34 -22.30
N ALA A 102 12.64 -4.27 -22.62
CA ALA A 102 13.91 -4.36 -23.35
C ALA A 102 14.96 -5.15 -22.55
N ILE A 103 15.04 -4.95 -21.23
CA ILE A 103 15.91 -5.73 -20.35
C ILE A 103 15.55 -7.23 -20.42
N ASN A 104 14.26 -7.57 -20.38
CA ASN A 104 13.82 -8.96 -20.52
C ASN A 104 14.13 -9.54 -21.89
N ASP A 105 13.94 -8.76 -22.95
CA ASP A 105 14.15 -9.21 -24.33
C ASP A 105 15.65 -9.41 -24.62
N GLU A 106 16.52 -8.58 -24.04
CA GLU A 106 17.99 -8.64 -24.24
C GLU A 106 18.69 -9.64 -23.32
N TYR A 107 18.34 -9.66 -22.03
CA TYR A 107 19.05 -10.44 -21.01
C TYR A 107 18.23 -11.63 -20.45
N GLY A 108 16.98 -11.79 -20.90
CA GLY A 108 16.07 -12.85 -20.48
C GLY A 108 15.34 -12.58 -19.17
N HIS A 109 14.26 -13.31 -18.92
CA HIS A 109 13.38 -13.12 -17.75
C HIS A 109 14.07 -13.25 -16.39
N ARG A 110 15.15 -14.05 -16.29
CA ARG A 110 15.93 -14.15 -15.05
C ARG A 110 16.64 -12.83 -14.70
N ALA A 111 17.04 -12.05 -15.70
CA ALA A 111 17.60 -10.71 -15.49
C ALA A 111 16.51 -9.73 -15.05
N GLY A 112 15.31 -9.79 -15.67
CA GLY A 112 14.16 -9.02 -15.22
C GLY A 112 13.80 -9.30 -13.75
N ASP A 113 13.78 -10.57 -13.35
CA ASP A 113 13.57 -10.96 -11.95
C ASP A 113 14.63 -10.37 -11.01
N ALA A 114 15.89 -10.33 -11.44
CA ALA A 114 16.98 -9.74 -10.67
C ALA A 114 16.86 -8.22 -10.54
N VAL A 115 16.40 -7.55 -11.60
CA VAL A 115 16.08 -6.11 -11.60
C VAL A 115 14.99 -5.82 -10.57
N LEU A 116 13.88 -6.54 -10.62
CA LEU A 116 12.75 -6.32 -9.71
C LEU A 116 13.13 -6.56 -8.25
N LYS A 117 13.93 -7.60 -7.97
CA LYS A 117 14.48 -7.87 -6.63
C LYS A 117 15.42 -6.76 -6.16
N SER A 118 16.27 -6.24 -7.04
CA SER A 118 17.20 -5.16 -6.70
C SER A 118 16.45 -3.87 -6.42
N LEU A 119 15.48 -3.50 -7.28
CA LEU A 119 14.62 -2.34 -7.05
C LEU A 119 13.85 -2.47 -5.74
N ALA A 120 13.27 -3.64 -5.45
CA ALA A 120 12.60 -3.88 -4.18
C ALA A 120 13.52 -3.68 -2.96
N SER A 121 14.78 -4.13 -3.05
CA SER A 121 15.79 -3.91 -2.00
C SER A 121 16.12 -2.42 -1.84
N ILE A 122 16.29 -1.70 -2.95
CA ILE A 122 16.59 -0.26 -2.97
C ILE A 122 15.43 0.54 -2.38
N LEU A 123 14.19 0.23 -2.76
CA LEU A 123 12.99 0.86 -2.22
C LEU A 123 12.90 0.66 -0.70
N ARG A 124 13.10 -0.58 -0.22
CA ARG A 124 13.08 -0.88 1.22
C ARG A 124 14.15 -0.13 2.01
N LYS A 125 15.37 -0.02 1.49
CA LYS A 125 16.46 0.73 2.14
C LYS A 125 16.27 2.24 2.07
N SER A 126 15.52 2.70 1.08
CA SER A 126 15.28 4.13 0.83
C SER A 126 14.09 4.69 1.60
N VAL A 127 13.35 3.90 2.38
CA VAL A 127 12.17 4.36 3.13
C VAL A 127 12.27 4.00 4.61
N ARG A 128 11.45 4.64 5.46
CA ARG A 128 11.40 4.39 6.91
C ARG A 128 10.52 3.18 7.22
N ASP A 129 10.63 2.63 8.43
CA ASP A 129 9.82 1.46 8.86
C ASP A 129 8.31 1.69 8.82
N LYS A 130 7.86 2.94 9.02
CA LYS A 130 6.44 3.31 8.95
C LYS A 130 5.93 3.48 7.52
N ASP A 131 6.83 3.69 6.56
CA ASP A 131 6.49 3.82 5.15
C ASP A 131 6.13 2.43 4.59
N SER A 132 5.28 2.37 3.58
CA SER A 132 4.84 1.09 2.99
C SER A 132 5.19 1.01 1.52
N VAL A 133 5.85 -0.07 1.13
CA VAL A 133 6.24 -0.35 -0.26
C VAL A 133 5.44 -1.56 -0.75
N PHE A 134 4.83 -1.40 -1.92
CA PHE A 134 4.01 -2.41 -2.58
C PHE A 134 4.55 -2.68 -3.97
N ARG A 135 4.50 -3.94 -4.41
CA ARG A 135 4.56 -4.28 -5.82
C ARG A 135 3.15 -4.18 -6.39
N TRP A 136 2.94 -3.21 -7.27
CA TRP A 136 1.63 -2.85 -7.78
C TRP A 136 1.27 -3.63 -9.06
N GLY A 137 2.25 -3.78 -9.94
CA GLY A 137 2.14 -4.45 -11.23
C GLY A 137 3.32 -5.38 -11.51
N GLY A 138 3.58 -5.65 -12.80
CA GLY A 138 4.73 -6.45 -13.22
C GLY A 138 6.06 -5.81 -12.82
N ASP A 139 6.20 -4.53 -13.15
CA ASP A 139 7.35 -3.65 -13.00
C ASP A 139 7.02 -2.34 -12.25
N GLU A 140 5.78 -2.19 -11.81
CA GLU A 140 5.29 -1.03 -11.07
C GLU A 140 5.32 -1.25 -9.56
N PHE A 141 5.68 -0.21 -8.83
CA PHE A 141 5.74 -0.18 -7.37
C PHE A 141 5.05 1.06 -6.84
N VAL A 142 4.40 0.92 -5.68
CA VAL A 142 3.78 2.02 -4.97
C VAL A 142 4.44 2.20 -3.61
N VAL A 143 4.76 3.44 -3.25
CA VAL A 143 5.26 3.81 -1.93
C VAL A 143 4.29 4.76 -1.28
N ILE A 144 3.83 4.43 -0.07
CA ILE A 144 3.05 5.34 0.76
C ILE A 144 3.97 5.91 1.84
N LEU A 145 4.01 7.23 1.95
CA LEU A 145 4.81 8.00 2.89
C LEU A 145 3.88 8.73 3.87
N PRO A 146 3.59 8.14 5.04
CA PRO A 146 2.91 8.85 6.12
C PRO A 146 3.75 10.03 6.64
N ASP A 147 3.07 11.09 7.06
CA ASP A 147 3.68 12.32 7.61
C ASP A 147 4.70 12.94 6.64
N ALA A 148 4.33 13.02 5.36
CA ALA A 148 5.18 13.53 4.30
C ALA A 148 4.39 14.42 3.34
N THR A 149 4.80 15.68 3.24
CA THR A 149 4.39 16.61 2.19
C THR A 149 4.91 16.13 0.83
N ALA A 150 4.37 16.68 -0.26
CA ALA A 150 4.85 16.38 -1.61
C ALA A 150 6.35 16.72 -1.78
N GLU A 151 6.82 17.79 -1.12
CA GLU A 151 8.24 18.18 -1.11
C GLU A 151 9.12 17.13 -0.41
N ASN A 152 8.74 16.70 0.80
CA ASN A 152 9.46 15.63 1.50
C ASN A 152 9.42 14.32 0.72
N ALA A 153 8.32 14.03 0.04
CA ALA A 153 8.19 12.88 -0.84
C ALA A 153 9.14 12.99 -2.05
N GLY A 154 9.36 14.20 -2.58
CA GLY A 154 10.36 14.50 -3.60
C GLY A 154 11.78 14.12 -3.17
N VAL A 155 12.17 14.42 -1.93
CA VAL A 155 13.47 14.01 -1.39
C VAL A 155 13.62 12.49 -1.34
N VAL A 156 12.56 11.78 -0.95
CA VAL A 156 12.56 10.30 -0.94
C VAL A 156 12.63 9.74 -2.36
N ALA A 157 11.86 10.32 -3.29
CA ALA A 157 11.88 9.92 -4.69
C ALA A 157 13.27 10.12 -5.32
N GLU A 158 13.92 11.25 -5.07
CA GLU A 158 15.26 11.52 -5.59
C GLU A 158 16.31 10.57 -5.00
N ARG A 159 16.20 10.26 -3.70
CA ARG A 159 17.02 9.21 -3.08
C ARG A 159 16.84 7.86 -3.77
N ILE A 160 15.60 7.45 -4.07
CA ILE A 160 15.31 6.20 -4.78
C ILE A 160 15.92 6.24 -6.18
N ARG A 161 15.60 7.27 -6.97
CA ARG A 161 16.04 7.42 -8.37
C ARG A 161 17.57 7.39 -8.46
N SER A 162 18.25 8.20 -7.66
CA SER A 162 19.72 8.23 -7.58
C SER A 162 20.32 6.89 -7.14
N ALA A 163 19.71 6.20 -6.14
CA ALA A 163 20.20 4.90 -5.70
C ALA A 163 20.05 3.80 -6.75
N VAL A 164 18.98 3.85 -7.54
CA VAL A 164 18.76 2.95 -8.69
C VAL A 164 19.80 3.19 -9.77
N GLU A 165 19.98 4.45 -10.18
CA GLU A 165 20.95 4.82 -11.21
C GLU A 165 22.39 4.44 -10.80
N MET A 166 22.78 4.70 -9.55
CA MET A 166 24.09 4.31 -9.02
C MET A 166 24.27 2.79 -8.90
N HIS A 167 23.20 2.01 -8.80
CA HIS A 167 23.30 0.56 -8.71
C HIS A 167 23.87 -0.04 -10.00
N GLY A 168 23.61 0.59 -11.16
CA GLY A 168 24.23 0.27 -12.45
C GLY A 168 23.84 -1.08 -13.06
N LEU A 169 22.98 -1.86 -12.39
CA LEU A 169 22.54 -3.18 -12.85
C LEU A 169 21.73 -3.03 -14.15
N TYR A 170 22.26 -3.52 -15.28
CA TYR A 170 21.65 -3.42 -16.61
C TYR A 170 21.23 -2.00 -17.02
N HIS A 171 21.95 -0.98 -16.57
CA HIS A 171 21.59 0.43 -16.80
C HIS A 171 20.16 0.79 -16.34
N LEU A 172 19.69 0.11 -15.30
CA LEU A 172 18.38 0.31 -14.70
C LEU A 172 18.18 1.77 -14.28
N THR A 173 17.09 2.37 -14.76
CA THR A 173 16.55 3.64 -14.26
C THR A 173 15.07 3.49 -13.94
N VAL A 174 14.52 4.46 -13.22
CA VAL A 174 13.10 4.48 -12.85
C VAL A 174 12.48 5.83 -13.12
N SER A 175 11.21 5.80 -13.50
CA SER A 175 10.35 6.98 -13.59
C SER A 175 9.42 7.02 -12.38
N ILE A 176 9.34 8.18 -11.72
CA ILE A 176 8.61 8.33 -10.46
C ILE A 176 7.59 9.48 -10.55
N GLY A 177 6.33 9.16 -10.28
CA GLY A 177 5.26 10.12 -10.08
C GLY A 177 4.95 10.32 -8.61
N ILE A 178 4.74 11.56 -8.18
CA ILE A 178 4.44 11.92 -6.78
C ILE A 178 3.06 12.54 -6.70
N ALA A 179 2.26 12.16 -5.70
CA ALA A 179 1.01 12.86 -5.38
C ALA A 179 0.78 12.96 -3.87
N GLY A 180 0.25 14.09 -3.42
CA GLY A 180 -0.27 14.23 -2.06
C GLY A 180 -1.58 13.46 -1.87
N ILE A 181 -1.77 12.90 -0.69
CA ILE A 181 -3.03 12.27 -0.28
C ILE A 181 -3.87 13.33 0.44
N VAL A 182 -4.84 13.90 -0.26
CA VAL A 182 -5.78 14.91 0.26
C VAL A 182 -7.09 14.23 0.69
N ASP A 183 -7.66 14.67 1.81
CA ASP A 183 -8.90 14.12 2.41
C ASP A 183 -8.89 12.59 2.56
N ASN A 184 -7.69 12.04 2.77
CA ASN A 184 -7.42 10.62 2.81
C ASN A 184 -7.94 9.83 1.58
N ASN A 185 -8.08 10.50 0.43
CA ASN A 185 -8.46 9.88 -0.83
C ASN A 185 -7.26 9.29 -1.56
N VAL A 186 -6.82 8.12 -1.07
CA VAL A 186 -5.69 7.38 -1.64
C VAL A 186 -5.93 6.99 -3.11
N GLY A 187 -7.19 6.75 -3.52
CA GLY A 187 -7.52 6.39 -4.90
C GLY A 187 -7.26 7.55 -5.87
N ALA A 188 -7.66 8.77 -5.49
CA ALA A 188 -7.37 9.97 -6.27
C ALA A 188 -5.85 10.25 -6.32
N ALA A 189 -5.15 10.12 -5.20
CA ALA A 189 -3.70 10.28 -5.14
C ALA A 189 -2.98 9.25 -6.02
N LEU A 190 -3.44 8.00 -6.04
CA LEU A 190 -2.88 6.96 -6.90
C LEU A 190 -3.03 7.33 -8.39
N ALA A 191 -4.23 7.77 -8.81
CA ALA A 191 -4.45 8.21 -10.20
C ALA A 191 -3.61 9.44 -10.58
N ALA A 192 -3.45 10.38 -9.66
CA ALA A 192 -2.61 11.56 -9.87
C ALA A 192 -1.11 11.22 -9.96
N ALA A 193 -0.62 10.31 -9.10
CA ALA A 193 0.75 9.83 -9.14
C ALA A 193 1.02 8.99 -10.39
N ASP A 194 0.07 8.17 -10.83
CA ASP A 194 0.16 7.40 -12.07
C ASP A 194 0.31 8.32 -13.30
N LYS A 195 -0.53 9.36 -13.39
CA LYS A 195 -0.39 10.38 -14.45
C LYS A 195 0.98 11.07 -14.41
N ALA A 196 1.45 11.46 -13.23
CA ALA A 196 2.76 12.08 -13.08
C ALA A 196 3.90 11.11 -13.45
N MET A 197 3.79 9.83 -13.11
CA MET A 197 4.77 8.80 -13.47
C MET A 197 4.80 8.60 -14.99
N TYR A 198 3.64 8.63 -15.65
CA TYR A 198 3.56 8.57 -17.11
C TYR A 198 4.31 9.75 -17.77
N GLU A 199 4.13 10.97 -17.25
CA GLU A 199 4.88 12.16 -17.71
C GLU A 199 6.39 12.07 -17.42
N ALA A 200 6.79 11.37 -16.36
CA ALA A 200 8.19 11.07 -16.07
C ALA A 200 8.75 10.03 -17.06
N LYS A 201 7.94 9.04 -17.46
CA LYS A 201 8.32 7.97 -18.40
C LYS A 201 8.71 8.48 -19.79
N GLU A 202 8.16 9.61 -20.22
CA GLU A 202 8.56 10.26 -21.48
C GLU A 202 10.01 10.76 -21.46
N ARG A 203 10.50 11.14 -20.28
CA ARG A 203 11.88 11.62 -20.07
C ARG A 203 12.82 10.52 -19.62
N LYS A 204 12.30 9.49 -18.94
CA LYS A 204 13.02 8.42 -18.23
C LYS A 204 13.93 8.97 -17.15
N ASN A 205 14.24 8.14 -16.16
CA ASN A 205 15.11 8.52 -15.05
C ASN A 205 14.72 9.88 -14.43
N ALA A 206 13.41 10.09 -14.26
CA ALA A 206 12.83 11.39 -13.97
C ALA A 206 11.79 11.30 -12.86
N ILE A 207 11.54 12.45 -12.23
CA ILE A 207 10.55 12.60 -11.17
C ILE A 207 9.60 13.71 -11.58
N VAL A 208 8.30 13.45 -11.49
CA VAL A 208 7.26 14.46 -11.70
C VAL A 208 6.34 14.46 -10.49
N THR A 209 6.03 15.65 -9.99
CA THR A 209 5.05 15.82 -8.92
C THR A 209 3.73 16.28 -9.53
N SER A 210 2.64 15.57 -9.23
CA SER A 210 1.31 15.94 -9.67
C SER A 210 0.95 17.32 -9.13
N SER A 211 0.48 18.20 -10.00
CA SER A 211 -0.09 19.50 -9.64
C SER A 211 -1.49 19.31 -9.05
N ALA A 212 -1.61 18.63 -7.92
CA ALA A 212 -2.81 18.75 -7.11
C ALA A 212 -2.67 20.05 -6.31
N GLU A 213 -3.23 21.16 -6.82
CA GLU A 213 -3.33 22.42 -6.05
C GLU A 213 -4.00 22.12 -4.70
N PRO A 214 -3.29 22.28 -3.56
CA PRO A 214 -3.92 22.22 -2.24
C PRO A 214 -4.74 23.50 -1.93
N ASP A 215 -4.66 24.52 -2.78
CA ASP A 215 -4.99 25.91 -2.46
C ASP A 215 -6.38 26.39 -2.91
N ARG A 216 -7.14 25.57 -3.64
CA ARG A 216 -8.50 25.95 -4.09
C ARG A 216 -9.63 25.59 -3.13
N LEU A 217 -9.36 24.79 -2.10
CA LEU A 217 -10.37 24.40 -1.10
C LEU A 217 -10.33 25.27 0.18
N LEU A 218 -9.31 26.12 0.34
CA LEU A 218 -9.22 27.06 1.47
C LEU A 218 -9.50 28.52 1.08
N ALA A 219 -9.68 28.83 -0.20
CA ALA A 219 -9.96 30.18 -0.70
C ALA A 219 -11.34 30.27 -1.37
N ASN A 220 -12.41 29.95 -0.64
CA ASN A 220 -13.73 30.62 -0.71
C ASN A 220 -14.80 29.84 0.08
N PRO A 221 -15.32 30.34 1.20
CA PRO A 221 -16.61 29.88 1.71
C PRO A 221 -17.74 30.42 0.80
N PRO A 222 -18.71 29.59 0.36
CA PRO A 222 -19.90 30.10 -0.29
C PRO A 222 -20.82 30.70 0.76
N GLY A 223 -21.00 32.03 0.72
CA GLY A 223 -22.12 32.69 1.38
C GLY A 223 -21.75 33.88 2.25
N PHE A 224 -21.60 35.04 1.63
CA PHE A 224 -22.20 36.27 2.15
C PHE A 224 -22.78 37.05 0.98
N ALA A 225 -24.10 37.00 0.86
CA ALA A 225 -24.85 38.00 0.10
C ALA A 225 -24.98 39.24 0.98
N SER A 226 -24.48 40.39 0.52
CA SER A 226 -25.03 41.71 0.84
C SER A 226 -24.35 42.77 -0.01
N GLY A 227 -25.15 43.58 -0.72
CA GLY A 227 -24.75 44.94 -1.07
C GLY A 227 -24.69 45.23 -2.57
N GLU A 228 -25.82 45.68 -3.08
CA GLU A 228 -26.00 46.54 -4.25
C GLU A 228 -24.78 47.43 -4.60
N GLN A 229 -24.45 47.51 -5.89
CA GLN A 229 -24.38 48.81 -6.57
C GLN A 229 -24.58 48.67 -8.08
N LYS A 230 -25.59 49.41 -8.55
CA LYS A 230 -26.06 49.51 -9.92
C LYS A 230 -25.01 50.11 -10.85
N ALA A 231 -25.01 49.63 -12.08
CA ALA A 231 -24.52 50.36 -13.23
C ALA A 231 -25.42 51.56 -13.50
N ASP A 232 -24.82 52.75 -13.65
CA ASP A 232 -25.37 53.87 -14.41
C ASP A 232 -24.19 54.56 -15.11
N VAL A 233 -24.05 54.31 -16.41
CA VAL A 233 -23.22 55.11 -17.32
C VAL A 233 -24.18 55.62 -18.40
N ILE A 234 -24.68 56.84 -18.20
CA ILE A 234 -25.38 57.61 -19.22
C ILE A 234 -24.43 58.73 -19.65
N TRP A 235 -24.08 58.73 -20.93
CA TRP A 235 -23.33 59.79 -21.59
C TRP A 235 -24.26 60.99 -21.86
N VAL A 236 -23.79 62.18 -21.49
CA VAL A 236 -24.39 63.47 -21.88
C VAL A 236 -23.82 63.86 -23.24
N GLN A 237 -24.65 63.82 -24.29
CA GLN A 237 -25.01 64.95 -25.16
C GLN A 237 -26.15 64.54 -26.10
#